data_AF-A0A920NH65-F1
#
_entry.id   AF-A0A920NH65-F1
#
_cell.length_a   1.000
_cell.length_b   1.000
_cell.length_c   1.000
_cell.angle_alpha   90.00
_cell.angle_beta   90.00
_cell.angle_gamma   90.00
#
_symmetry.space_group_name_H-M   'P 1'
#
loop_
_entity.id
_entity.type
_entity.pdbx_description
1 polymer ?
#
loop_
_entity_poly.entity_id
_entity_poly.type
_entity_poly.pdbx_seq_one_letter_code
_entity_poly.pdbx_strand_id
1 'polypeptide(L)'
;MISCLRSSHPQTLLVSDGLLIQDVAKIGRAVEVVKNFLNKEQANMWRDYHVVDSIEQALEILKDNGPSARIIAGGTDMIIELDRKMRPDVNTLIDITRVPGLDEISHDSSGIIRLGPLVTHNQCAASDVLRDYALPLAQACWEVGAPQIRNRSTIAGNLITASPANDTITPLVALDGVVTLSSTTGQRKVNLSDFYLGVRKTVMRSDEIMTAIEFPSLLSDEIGIFQKLGLRRAQANFSGKCLCNFAVRSE
;
A
#
# COMPACT_ATOMS: atom_id res chain seq x y z
N MET A 1 31.04 29.32 24.57
CA MET A 1 31.69 28.30 25.41
C MET A 1 30.74 27.95 26.55
N ILE A 2 30.06 26.81 26.48
CA ILE A 2 29.19 26.34 27.58
C ILE A 2 30.11 25.61 28.56
N SER A 3 30.39 26.26 29.68
CA SER A 3 31.15 25.71 30.81
C SER A 3 30.19 24.92 31.70
N CYS A 4 30.21 23.59 31.58
CA CYS A 4 29.51 22.71 32.52
C CYS A 4 30.34 22.59 33.81
N LEU A 5 30.09 23.47 34.78
CA LEU A 5 30.60 23.29 36.14
C LEU A 5 29.77 22.18 36.83
N ARG A 6 30.40 21.02 37.07
CA ARG A 6 29.82 19.98 37.93
C ARG A 6 29.76 20.52 39.36
N SER A 7 28.56 20.77 39.87
CA SER A 7 28.37 21.07 41.30
C SER A 7 28.47 19.78 42.12
N SER A 8 29.00 19.89 43.33
CA SER A 8 29.20 18.81 44.31
C SER A 8 27.91 18.42 45.07
N HIS A 9 26.73 18.82 44.58
CA HIS A 9 25.44 18.43 45.12
C HIS A 9 24.58 17.76 44.03
N PRO A 10 23.98 16.58 44.30
CA PRO A 10 23.42 15.71 43.25
C PRO A 10 22.13 16.23 42.55
N GLN A 11 21.74 17.50 42.70
CA GLN A 11 20.44 17.99 42.21
C GLN A 11 20.42 19.42 41.63
N THR A 12 21.53 19.97 41.14
CA THR A 12 21.46 21.33 40.54
C THR A 12 22.37 21.49 39.34
N LEU A 13 21.75 21.61 38.15
CA LEU A 13 22.37 22.12 36.93
C LEU A 13 21.94 23.59 36.78
N LEU A 14 22.88 24.52 36.85
CA LEU A 14 22.64 25.94 36.58
C LEU A 14 23.02 26.21 35.12
N VAL A 15 22.06 26.63 34.30
CA VAL A 15 22.31 27.22 32.99
C VAL A 15 22.20 28.73 33.15
N SER A 16 23.17 29.47 32.62
CA SER A 16 23.20 30.94 32.66
C SER A 16 22.01 31.49 31.88
N ASP A 17 20.94 31.84 32.60
CA ASP A 17 19.96 32.91 32.32
C ASP A 17 18.69 32.73 33.19
N GLY A 18 18.88 32.56 34.51
CA GLY A 18 17.85 32.82 35.52
C GLY A 18 16.64 31.88 35.59
N LEU A 19 16.53 30.84 34.75
CA LEU A 19 15.46 29.85 34.87
C LEU A 19 15.82 28.78 35.90
N LEU A 20 15.39 28.99 37.16
CA LEU A 20 15.47 27.99 38.22
C LEU A 20 14.57 26.79 37.88
N ILE A 21 15.17 25.72 37.35
CA ILE A 21 14.49 24.44 37.17
C ILE A 21 14.34 23.81 38.57
N GLN A 22 13.23 24.11 39.25
CA GLN A 22 12.98 23.66 40.63
C GLN A 22 12.61 22.17 40.75
N ASP A 23 12.51 21.40 39.67
CA ASP A 23 12.06 20.01 39.75
C ASP A 23 12.85 19.09 38.81
N VAL A 24 14.09 18.78 39.19
CA VAL A 24 14.87 17.69 38.57
C VAL A 24 14.08 16.37 38.54
N ALA A 25 13.19 16.14 39.52
CA ALA A 25 12.27 14.99 39.56
C ALA A 25 11.13 15.05 38.51
N LYS A 26 10.69 16.24 38.07
CA LYS A 26 9.76 16.38 36.93
C LYS A 26 10.48 16.14 35.61
N ILE A 27 11.74 16.57 35.49
CA ILE A 27 12.59 16.24 34.33
C ILE A 27 12.87 14.75 34.26
N GLY A 28 13.22 14.10 35.38
CA GLY A 28 13.44 12.65 35.44
C GLY A 28 12.21 11.86 34.97
N ARG A 29 11.02 12.22 35.46
CA ARG A 29 9.75 11.63 35.00
C ARG A 29 9.46 11.92 33.53
N ALA A 30 9.71 13.14 33.04
CA ALA A 30 9.52 13.47 31.63
C ALA A 30 10.48 12.68 30.72
N VAL A 31 11.74 12.54 31.14
CA VAL A 31 12.75 11.72 30.43
C VAL A 31 12.35 10.25 30.43
N GLU A 32 11.81 9.72 31.54
CA GLU A 32 11.36 8.34 31.64
C GLU A 32 10.10 8.09 30.80
N VAL A 33 9.15 9.04 30.75
CA VAL A 33 8.00 9.00 29.84
C VAL A 33 8.46 8.99 28.39
N VAL A 34 9.42 9.84 28.01
CA VAL A 34 9.98 9.86 26.65
C VAL A 34 10.73 8.56 26.34
N LYS A 35 11.56 8.05 27.27
CA LYS A 35 12.23 6.75 27.09
C LYS A 35 11.24 5.59 26.96
N ASN A 36 10.19 5.58 27.76
CA ASN A 36 9.14 4.56 27.68
C ASN A 36 8.34 4.69 26.38
N PHE A 37 8.10 5.91 25.90
CA PHE A 37 7.49 6.16 24.60
C PHE A 37 8.38 5.63 23.45
N LEU A 38 9.67 6.00 23.44
CA LEU A 38 10.63 5.55 22.43
C LEU A 38 10.87 4.03 22.45
N ASN A 39 10.93 3.42 23.63
CA ASN A 39 11.09 1.96 23.76
C ASN A 39 9.82 1.21 23.30
N LYS A 40 8.64 1.79 23.55
CA LYS A 40 7.36 1.21 23.10
C LYS A 40 7.17 1.32 21.59
N GLU A 41 7.73 2.35 20.96
CA GLU A 41 7.83 2.53 19.51
C GLU A 41 8.82 1.54 18.89
N GLN A 42 10.04 1.41 19.43
CA GLN A 42 11.06 0.47 18.95
C GLN A 42 10.62 -1.00 19.07
N ALA A 43 9.81 -1.34 20.07
CA ALA A 43 9.30 -2.70 20.24
C ALA A 43 8.28 -3.13 19.16
N ASN A 44 7.79 -2.21 18.31
CA ASN A 44 6.72 -2.48 17.33
C ASN A 44 7.14 -2.28 15.86
N MET A 45 8.42 -1.97 15.58
CA MET A 45 8.90 -1.92 14.19
C MET A 45 9.32 -3.30 13.72
N TRP A 46 9.15 -3.58 12.42
CA TRP A 46 9.78 -4.72 11.78
C TRP A 46 11.29 -4.71 12.08
N ARG A 47 11.87 -5.90 12.26
CA ARG A 47 13.29 -6.06 12.57
C ARG A 47 14.15 -5.93 11.32
N ASP A 48 13.68 -6.51 10.22
CA ASP A 48 14.43 -6.61 8.97
C ASP A 48 13.70 -5.86 7.84
N TYR A 49 14.47 -5.14 7.03
CA TYR A 49 13.98 -4.41 5.87
C TYR A 49 14.92 -4.65 4.69
N HIS A 50 14.43 -5.40 3.70
CA HIS A 50 15.19 -5.76 2.51
C HIS A 50 14.72 -4.91 1.34
N VAL A 51 15.63 -4.17 0.72
CA VAL A 51 15.39 -3.56 -0.59
C VAL A 51 15.96 -4.51 -1.63
N VAL A 52 15.12 -5.02 -2.52
CA VAL A 52 15.50 -6.00 -3.53
C VAL A 52 15.48 -5.39 -4.92
N ASP A 53 16.28 -5.94 -5.83
CA ASP A 53 16.38 -5.50 -7.22
C ASP A 53 15.78 -6.52 -8.22
N SER A 54 15.27 -7.66 -7.73
CA SER A 54 14.62 -8.68 -8.55
C SER A 54 13.43 -9.33 -7.82
N ILE A 55 12.48 -9.88 -8.60
CA ILE A 55 11.35 -10.64 -8.06
C ILE A 55 11.84 -11.94 -7.42
N GLU A 56 12.86 -12.57 -7.98
CA GLU A 56 13.44 -13.83 -7.50
C GLU A 56 14.00 -13.66 -6.09
N GLN A 57 14.71 -12.56 -5.82
CA GLN A 57 15.19 -12.25 -4.46
C GLN A 57 14.02 -12.07 -3.48
N ALA A 58 12.97 -11.35 -3.89
CA ALA A 58 11.78 -11.18 -3.05
C ALA A 58 11.13 -12.53 -2.72
N LEU A 59 11.06 -13.43 -3.71
CA LEU A 59 10.45 -14.75 -3.58
C LEU A 59 11.24 -15.67 -2.64
N GLU A 60 12.57 -15.67 -2.71
CA GLU A 60 13.38 -16.46 -1.77
C GLU A 60 13.20 -15.96 -0.33
N ILE A 61 13.18 -14.64 -0.10
CA ILE A 61 12.96 -14.08 1.25
C ILE A 61 11.56 -14.46 1.76
N LEU A 62 10.52 -14.39 0.92
CA LEU A 62 9.17 -14.80 1.29
C LEU A 62 9.07 -16.29 1.62
N LYS A 63 9.77 -17.15 0.86
CA LYS A 63 9.82 -18.58 1.12
C LYS A 63 10.51 -18.88 2.46
N ASP A 64 11.63 -18.22 2.73
CA ASP A 64 12.43 -18.46 3.95
C ASP A 64 11.74 -17.96 5.23
N ASN A 65 10.96 -16.87 5.13
CA ASN A 65 10.32 -16.23 6.28
C ASN A 65 8.81 -16.51 6.39
N GLY A 66 8.18 -17.02 5.32
CA GLY A 66 6.77 -17.38 5.26
C GLY A 66 5.84 -16.25 5.75
N PRO A 67 4.89 -16.55 6.65
CA PRO A 67 3.93 -15.56 7.15
C PRO A 67 4.54 -14.37 7.90
N SER A 68 5.82 -14.38 8.26
CA SER A 68 6.48 -13.27 8.98
C SER A 68 7.07 -12.19 8.07
N ALA A 69 7.22 -12.47 6.77
CA ALA A 69 7.68 -11.48 5.79
C ALA A 69 6.52 -10.92 4.94
N ARG A 70 6.53 -9.61 4.68
CA ARG A 70 5.55 -8.98 3.78
C ARG A 70 6.21 -8.03 2.80
N ILE A 71 5.67 -8.02 1.60
CA ILE A 71 6.05 -7.05 0.57
C ILE A 71 5.55 -5.66 0.97
N ILE A 72 6.38 -4.66 0.72
CA ILE A 72 5.99 -3.26 0.74
C ILE A 72 6.30 -2.62 -0.61
N ALA A 73 5.37 -1.80 -1.08
CA ALA A 73 5.53 -0.97 -2.27
C ALA A 73 5.22 0.49 -1.91
N GLY A 74 3.99 0.93 -2.16
CA GLY A 74 3.51 2.26 -1.79
C GLY A 74 3.51 2.55 -0.29
N GLY A 75 3.29 1.52 0.53
CA GLY A 75 3.24 1.61 1.99
C GLY A 75 1.98 2.27 2.57
N THR A 76 1.04 2.72 1.74
CA THR A 76 -0.13 3.52 2.18
C THR A 76 -1.08 2.78 3.12
N ASP A 77 -1.17 1.46 2.98
CA ASP A 77 -1.96 0.60 3.87
C ASP A 77 -1.07 -0.15 4.85
N MET A 78 0.02 -0.77 4.35
CA MET A 78 0.92 -1.62 5.15
C MET A 78 1.46 -0.89 6.39
N ILE A 79 1.93 0.36 6.25
CA ILE A 79 2.49 1.11 7.38
C ILE A 79 1.41 1.41 8.43
N ILE A 80 0.19 1.73 7.99
CA ILE A 80 -0.94 1.97 8.90
C ILE A 80 -1.39 0.68 9.58
N GLU A 81 -1.41 -0.45 8.87
CA GLU A 81 -1.74 -1.76 9.44
C GLU A 81 -0.72 -2.18 10.52
N LEU A 82 0.57 -1.93 10.29
CA LEU A 82 1.63 -2.21 11.26
C LEU A 82 1.53 -1.32 12.50
N ASP A 83 1.35 -0.01 12.31
CA ASP A 83 1.14 0.95 13.40
C ASP A 83 -0.07 0.56 14.28
N ARG A 84 -1.16 0.14 13.63
CA ARG A 84 -2.38 -0.36 14.31
C ARG A 84 -2.27 -1.78 14.84
N LYS A 85 -1.10 -2.43 14.73
CA LYS A 85 -0.83 -3.80 15.19
C LYS A 85 -1.78 -4.84 14.58
N MET A 86 -2.23 -4.61 13.36
CA MET A 86 -3.08 -5.55 12.62
C MET A 86 -2.29 -6.75 12.07
N ARG A 87 -0.96 -6.68 12.12
CA ARG A 87 -0.03 -7.73 11.64
C ARG A 87 1.08 -8.00 12.67
N PRO A 88 0.75 -8.54 13.86
CA PRO A 88 1.72 -8.69 14.95
C PRO A 88 2.88 -9.65 14.63
N ASP A 89 2.67 -10.58 13.70
CA ASP A 89 3.66 -11.59 13.33
C ASP A 89 4.63 -11.13 12.22
N VAL A 90 4.41 -9.95 11.65
CA VAL A 90 5.26 -9.41 10.58
C VAL A 90 6.47 -8.73 11.20
N ASN A 91 7.64 -9.30 10.94
CA ASN A 91 8.93 -8.78 11.41
C ASN A 91 9.91 -8.47 10.28
N THR A 92 9.60 -8.87 9.04
CA THR A 92 10.43 -8.64 7.86
C THR A 92 9.62 -7.93 6.78
N LEU A 93 10.15 -6.83 6.25
CA LEU A 93 9.58 -6.14 5.09
C LEU A 93 10.49 -6.27 3.88
N ILE A 94 9.88 -6.47 2.72
CA ILE A 94 10.56 -6.63 1.43
C ILE A 94 10.09 -5.51 0.50
N ASP A 95 10.92 -4.51 0.30
CA ASP A 95 10.68 -3.39 -0.59
C ASP A 95 11.07 -3.75 -2.02
N ILE A 96 10.05 -3.85 -2.88
CA ILE A 96 10.20 -4.16 -4.30
C ILE A 96 10.30 -2.91 -5.19
N THR A 97 10.32 -1.70 -4.64
CA THR A 97 10.28 -0.44 -5.41
C THR A 97 11.52 -0.18 -6.27
N ARG A 98 12.58 -0.97 -6.09
CA ARG A 98 13.81 -0.90 -6.90
C ARG A 98 13.90 -1.96 -8.00
N VAL A 99 12.92 -2.86 -8.08
CA VAL A 99 12.88 -3.88 -9.13
C VAL A 99 12.46 -3.20 -10.45
N PRO A 100 13.26 -3.30 -11.52
CA PRO A 100 12.97 -2.64 -12.79
C PRO A 100 11.77 -3.28 -13.51
N GLY A 101 11.03 -2.47 -14.27
CA GLY A 101 9.95 -2.92 -15.16
C GLY A 101 8.64 -3.30 -14.46
N LEU A 102 8.53 -3.12 -13.13
CA LEU A 102 7.31 -3.44 -12.39
C LEU A 102 6.28 -2.30 -12.39
N ASP A 103 6.62 -1.12 -12.87
CA ASP A 103 5.78 0.09 -12.92
C ASP A 103 5.25 0.40 -14.33
N GLU A 104 5.27 -0.60 -15.21
CA GLU A 104 4.87 -0.48 -16.61
C GLU A 104 3.37 -0.73 -16.83
N ILE A 105 2.81 0.01 -17.79
CA ILE A 105 1.47 -0.20 -18.36
C ILE A 105 1.67 -0.53 -19.83
N SER A 106 1.21 -1.69 -20.29
CA SER A 106 1.29 -2.09 -21.69
C SER A 106 -0.08 -2.46 -22.25
N HIS A 107 -0.25 -2.26 -23.55
CA HIS A 107 -1.40 -2.70 -24.32
C HIS A 107 -0.89 -3.44 -25.55
N ASP A 108 -1.22 -4.73 -25.66
CA ASP A 108 -0.74 -5.56 -26.75
C ASP A 108 -1.70 -5.59 -27.95
N SER A 109 -1.24 -6.18 -29.05
CA SER A 109 -2.03 -6.28 -30.29
C SER A 109 -3.25 -7.21 -30.19
N SER A 110 -3.36 -8.00 -29.11
CA SER A 110 -4.52 -8.86 -28.86
C SER A 110 -5.61 -8.15 -28.06
N GLY A 111 -5.39 -6.89 -27.69
CA GLY A 111 -6.33 -6.11 -26.88
C GLY A 111 -6.20 -6.39 -25.38
N ILE A 112 -5.09 -6.96 -24.91
CA ILE A 112 -4.86 -7.17 -23.48
C ILE A 112 -4.07 -5.98 -22.93
N ILE A 113 -4.59 -5.40 -21.86
CA ILE A 113 -3.90 -4.41 -21.05
C ILE A 113 -3.26 -5.13 -19.87
N ARG A 114 -1.98 -4.82 -19.61
CA ARG A 114 -1.21 -5.37 -18.49
C ARG A 114 -0.65 -4.24 -17.63
N LEU A 115 -0.83 -4.38 -16.33
CA LEU A 115 -0.27 -3.50 -15.31
C LEU A 115 0.75 -4.26 -14.48
N GLY A 116 1.93 -3.69 -14.31
CA GLY A 116 2.91 -4.14 -13.34
C GLY A 116 2.47 -3.85 -11.89
N PRO A 117 3.03 -4.55 -10.89
CA PRO A 117 2.58 -4.44 -9.51
C PRO A 117 2.95 -3.12 -8.83
N LEU A 118 3.89 -2.35 -9.39
CA LEU A 118 4.25 -1.01 -8.91
C LEU A 118 3.50 0.12 -9.63
N VAL A 119 2.64 -0.19 -10.60
CA VAL A 119 1.81 0.83 -11.24
C VAL A 119 0.93 1.50 -10.17
N THR A 120 1.09 2.82 -10.05
CA THR A 120 0.37 3.65 -9.10
C THR A 120 -0.99 4.08 -9.64
N HIS A 121 -1.90 4.45 -8.73
CA HIS A 121 -3.19 5.02 -9.14
C HIS A 121 -3.01 6.29 -9.98
N ASN A 122 -1.99 7.11 -9.68
CA ASN A 122 -1.75 8.31 -10.45
C ASN A 122 -1.25 8.00 -11.87
N GLN A 123 -0.39 6.99 -12.05
CA GLN A 123 0.00 6.51 -13.38
C GLN A 123 -1.21 5.99 -14.16
N CYS A 124 -2.08 5.19 -13.53
CA CYS A 124 -3.30 4.72 -14.17
C CYS A 124 -4.23 5.86 -14.59
N ALA A 125 -4.49 6.83 -13.71
CA ALA A 125 -5.35 7.96 -14.01
C ALA A 125 -4.79 8.89 -15.11
N ALA A 126 -3.46 8.91 -15.27
CA ALA A 126 -2.76 9.71 -16.28
C ALA A 126 -2.52 8.96 -17.60
N SER A 127 -2.70 7.64 -17.65
CA SER A 127 -2.41 6.80 -18.81
C SER A 127 -3.43 7.02 -19.93
N ASP A 128 -2.94 7.43 -21.11
CA ASP A 128 -3.79 7.56 -22.31
C ASP A 128 -4.39 6.20 -22.71
N VAL A 129 -3.59 5.12 -22.60
CA VAL A 129 -4.08 3.75 -22.81
C VAL A 129 -5.29 3.44 -21.94
N LEU A 130 -5.24 3.74 -20.64
CA LEU A 130 -6.37 3.44 -19.76
C LEU A 130 -7.54 4.41 -19.97
N ARG A 131 -7.29 5.64 -20.39
CA ARG A 131 -8.37 6.60 -20.70
C ARG A 131 -9.13 6.20 -21.96
N ASP A 132 -8.43 5.68 -22.96
CA ASP A 132 -9.01 5.29 -24.24
C ASP A 132 -9.65 3.90 -24.19
N TYR A 133 -9.02 2.95 -23.48
CA TYR A 133 -9.37 1.53 -23.55
C TYR A 133 -9.90 0.94 -22.24
N ALA A 134 -9.87 1.68 -21.13
CA ALA A 134 -10.28 1.18 -19.80
C ALA A 134 -10.78 2.31 -18.88
N LEU A 135 -11.57 3.23 -19.44
CA LEU A 135 -11.98 4.48 -18.77
C LEU A 135 -12.51 4.32 -17.33
N PRO A 136 -13.33 3.29 -16.98
CA PRO A 136 -13.75 3.06 -15.61
C PRO A 136 -12.60 2.95 -14.61
N LEU A 137 -11.51 2.29 -15.01
CA LEU A 137 -10.36 2.10 -14.16
C LEU A 137 -9.61 3.42 -13.95
N ALA A 138 -9.42 4.20 -15.02
CA ALA A 138 -8.79 5.51 -14.92
C ALA A 138 -9.60 6.45 -14.00
N GLN A 139 -10.92 6.45 -14.13
CA GLN A 139 -11.85 7.21 -13.27
C GLN A 139 -11.78 6.75 -11.81
N ALA A 140 -11.81 5.45 -11.55
CA ALA A 140 -11.69 4.92 -10.20
C ALA A 140 -10.35 5.31 -9.56
N CYS A 141 -9.26 5.20 -10.32
CA CYS A 141 -7.94 5.60 -9.84
C CYS A 141 -7.86 7.09 -9.46
N TRP A 142 -8.55 7.96 -10.19
CA TRP A 142 -8.62 9.39 -9.88
C TRP A 142 -9.33 9.68 -8.55
N GLU A 143 -10.36 8.89 -8.22
CA GLU A 143 -11.17 9.02 -6.99
C GLU A 143 -10.48 8.46 -5.73
N VAL A 144 -9.34 7.76 -5.88
CA VAL A 144 -8.60 7.21 -4.75
C VAL A 144 -7.92 8.32 -3.95
N GLY A 145 -8.28 8.43 -2.67
CA GLY A 145 -7.58 9.24 -1.68
C GLY A 145 -7.27 10.68 -2.11
N ALA A 146 -6.13 11.18 -1.63
CA ALA A 146 -5.55 12.46 -2.04
C ALA A 146 -4.42 12.24 -3.06
N PRO A 147 -3.97 13.26 -3.81
CA PRO A 147 -2.86 13.12 -4.76
C PRO A 147 -1.61 12.44 -4.19
N GLN A 148 -1.26 12.71 -2.93
CA GLN A 148 -0.13 12.08 -2.24
C GLN A 148 -0.30 10.57 -2.08
N ILE A 149 -1.53 10.13 -1.80
CA ILE A 149 -1.87 8.70 -1.72
C ILE A 149 -1.81 8.10 -3.12
N ARG A 150 -2.36 8.74 -4.14
CA ARG A 150 -2.34 8.19 -5.52
C ARG A 150 -0.95 8.05 -6.10
N ASN A 151 -0.02 8.94 -5.74
CA ASN A 151 1.37 8.89 -6.18
C ASN A 151 2.19 7.77 -5.52
N ARG A 152 1.67 7.16 -4.45
CA ARG A 152 2.37 6.08 -3.73
C ARG A 152 1.63 4.76 -3.81
N SER A 153 0.31 4.79 -3.66
CA SER A 153 -0.53 3.60 -3.65
C SER A 153 -0.52 2.94 -5.03
N THR A 154 -0.18 1.65 -5.05
CA THR A 154 -0.13 0.79 -6.25
C THR A 154 -1.46 0.09 -6.45
N ILE A 155 -1.83 -0.23 -7.70
CA ILE A 155 -3.03 -1.03 -7.99
C ILE A 155 -2.93 -2.42 -7.32
N ALA A 156 -1.79 -3.11 -7.45
CA ALA A 156 -1.61 -4.42 -6.81
C ALA A 156 -1.80 -4.35 -5.28
N GLY A 157 -1.17 -3.39 -4.60
CA GLY A 157 -1.38 -3.17 -3.17
C GLY A 157 -2.84 -2.87 -2.79
N ASN A 158 -3.59 -2.18 -3.66
CA ASN A 158 -5.02 -1.93 -3.48
C ASN A 158 -5.83 -3.25 -3.56
N LEU A 159 -5.56 -4.09 -4.57
CA LEU A 159 -6.20 -5.41 -4.71
C LEU A 159 -5.86 -6.33 -3.53
N ILE A 160 -4.59 -6.42 -3.15
CA ILE A 160 -4.10 -7.31 -2.09
C ILE A 160 -4.67 -6.93 -0.72
N THR A 161 -4.84 -5.63 -0.45
CA THR A 161 -5.47 -5.16 0.79
C THR A 161 -6.91 -5.67 0.93
N ALA A 162 -7.60 -5.95 -0.18
CA ALA A 162 -8.94 -6.54 -0.21
C ALA A 162 -9.96 -5.81 0.70
N SER A 163 -9.86 -4.48 0.75
CA SER A 163 -10.85 -3.65 1.43
C SER A 163 -12.08 -3.48 0.54
N PRO A 164 -13.31 -3.70 1.03
CA PRO A 164 -14.53 -3.38 0.27
C PRO A 164 -14.63 -1.92 -0.17
N ALA A 165 -13.84 -1.04 0.46
CA ALA A 165 -13.76 0.37 0.15
C ALA A 165 -12.77 0.72 -0.98
N ASN A 166 -12.06 -0.26 -1.53
CA ASN A 166 -11.05 -0.04 -2.55
C ASN A 166 -11.70 0.16 -3.92
N ASP A 167 -11.61 1.38 -4.42
CA ASP A 167 -12.33 1.84 -5.62
C ASP A 167 -11.95 1.09 -6.89
N THR A 168 -10.71 0.58 -7.00
CA THR A 168 -10.22 -0.06 -8.23
C THR A 168 -10.65 -1.52 -8.37
N ILE A 169 -11.13 -2.16 -7.30
CA ILE A 169 -11.58 -3.56 -7.34
C ILE A 169 -12.76 -3.72 -8.29
N THR A 170 -13.77 -2.85 -8.16
CA THR A 170 -15.01 -2.93 -8.95
C THR A 170 -14.81 -2.82 -10.46
N PRO A 171 -14.11 -1.80 -11.01
CA PRO A 171 -13.85 -1.74 -12.44
C PRO A 171 -12.96 -2.89 -12.93
N LEU A 172 -11.96 -3.33 -12.17
CA LEU A 172 -11.11 -4.45 -12.58
C LEU A 172 -11.86 -5.79 -12.61
N VAL A 173 -12.79 -6.03 -11.68
CA VAL A 173 -13.66 -7.22 -11.74
C VAL A 173 -14.60 -7.16 -12.95
N ALA A 174 -15.15 -5.98 -13.28
CA ALA A 174 -16.05 -5.85 -14.42
C ALA A 174 -15.34 -5.88 -15.78
N LEU A 175 -14.04 -5.57 -15.81
CA LEU A 175 -13.17 -5.75 -16.97
C LEU A 175 -12.60 -7.18 -17.04
N ASP A 176 -13.17 -8.15 -16.31
CA ASP A 176 -12.70 -9.54 -16.29
C ASP A 176 -11.20 -9.68 -15.94
N GLY A 177 -10.72 -8.87 -15.00
CA GLY A 177 -9.32 -8.82 -14.65
C GLY A 177 -8.80 -10.11 -14.03
N VAL A 178 -7.55 -10.44 -14.37
CA VAL A 178 -6.82 -11.62 -13.96
C VAL A 178 -5.51 -11.19 -13.32
N VAL A 179 -5.17 -11.76 -12.16
CA VAL A 179 -3.89 -11.51 -11.50
C VAL A 179 -2.96 -12.70 -11.67
N THR A 180 -1.68 -12.42 -11.92
CA THR A 180 -0.62 -13.43 -11.91
C THR A 180 0.06 -13.43 -10.54
N LEU A 181 0.07 -14.58 -9.89
CA LEU A 181 0.73 -14.82 -8.61
C LEU A 181 1.94 -15.73 -8.85
N SER A 182 3.12 -15.26 -8.48
CA SER A 182 4.38 -16.00 -8.62
C SER A 182 4.87 -16.47 -7.25
N SER A 183 5.37 -17.70 -7.17
CA SER A 183 6.16 -18.25 -6.06
C SER A 183 7.48 -18.83 -6.59
N THR A 184 8.40 -19.27 -5.73
CA THR A 184 9.62 -19.98 -6.16
C THR A 184 9.33 -21.30 -6.89
N THR A 185 8.13 -21.84 -6.73
CA THR A 185 7.68 -23.12 -7.30
C THR A 185 6.93 -22.98 -8.63
N GLY A 186 6.58 -21.75 -9.05
CA GLY A 186 5.87 -21.53 -10.30
C GLY A 186 4.97 -20.29 -10.26
N GLN A 187 4.12 -20.17 -11.26
CA GLN A 187 3.17 -19.07 -11.39
C GLN A 187 1.77 -19.61 -11.62
N ARG A 188 0.76 -18.89 -11.12
CA ARG A 188 -0.64 -19.18 -11.40
C ARG A 188 -1.41 -17.90 -11.69
N LYS A 189 -2.41 -18.01 -12.55
CA LYS A 189 -3.37 -16.94 -12.82
C LYS A 189 -4.65 -17.16 -12.02
N VAL A 190 -5.24 -16.08 -11.53
CA VAL A 190 -6.48 -16.10 -10.75
C VAL A 190 -7.39 -14.98 -11.26
N ASN A 191 -8.62 -15.30 -11.62
CA ASN A 191 -9.62 -14.27 -11.95
C ASN A 191 -9.90 -13.43 -10.71
N LEU A 192 -10.05 -12.11 -10.86
CA LEU A 192 -10.33 -11.23 -9.74
C LEU A 192 -11.66 -11.55 -9.05
N SER A 193 -12.63 -12.12 -9.77
CA SER A 193 -13.88 -12.65 -9.19
C SER A 193 -13.63 -13.74 -8.13
N ASP A 194 -12.55 -14.52 -8.30
CA ASP A 194 -12.20 -15.67 -7.46
C ASP A 194 -11.07 -15.34 -6.47
N PHE A 195 -10.51 -14.12 -6.55
CA PHE A 195 -9.34 -13.72 -5.77
C PHE A 195 -9.66 -13.44 -4.30
N TYR A 196 -10.89 -13.04 -4.00
CA TYR A 196 -11.32 -12.58 -2.68
C TYR A 196 -12.08 -13.66 -1.91
N LEU A 197 -11.65 -13.94 -0.68
CA LEU A 197 -12.32 -14.87 0.25
C LEU A 197 -13.16 -14.14 1.31
N GLY A 198 -13.10 -12.81 1.32
CA GLY A 198 -13.80 -11.95 2.26
C GLY A 198 -13.03 -10.66 2.54
N VAL A 199 -13.52 -9.88 3.51
CA VAL A 199 -12.91 -8.60 3.90
C VAL A 199 -11.46 -8.80 4.35
N ARG A 200 -10.52 -8.15 3.66
CA ARG A 200 -9.06 -8.26 3.88
C ARG A 200 -8.51 -9.69 3.76
N LYS A 201 -9.18 -10.56 3.00
CA LYS A 201 -8.77 -11.95 2.78
C LYS A 201 -8.74 -12.27 1.30
N THR A 202 -7.59 -12.76 0.82
CA THR A 202 -7.38 -13.17 -0.57
C THR A 202 -6.95 -14.64 -0.62
N VAL A 203 -6.96 -15.22 -1.81
CA VAL A 203 -6.44 -16.58 -2.06
C VAL A 203 -4.91 -16.66 -2.11
N MET A 204 -4.19 -15.55 -1.90
CA MET A 204 -2.73 -15.53 -1.97
C MET A 204 -2.12 -16.37 -0.84
N ARG A 205 -1.09 -17.14 -1.19
CA ARG A 205 -0.24 -17.83 -0.22
C ARG A 205 0.82 -16.86 0.31
N SER A 206 1.42 -17.19 1.46
CA SER A 206 2.44 -16.33 2.08
C SER A 206 3.76 -16.26 1.29
N ASP A 207 4.01 -17.24 0.41
CA ASP A 207 5.17 -17.33 -0.47
C ASP A 207 4.92 -16.73 -1.88
N GLU A 208 3.80 -16.02 -2.07
CA GLU A 208 3.40 -15.48 -3.37
C GLU A 208 3.55 -13.95 -3.49
N ILE A 209 3.90 -13.51 -4.70
CA ILE A 209 3.93 -12.11 -5.13
C ILE A 209 2.96 -11.93 -6.30
N MET A 210 2.15 -10.88 -6.27
CA MET A 210 1.40 -10.47 -7.47
C MET A 210 2.36 -9.79 -8.43
N THR A 211 2.57 -10.37 -9.60
CA THR A 211 3.54 -9.89 -10.60
C THR A 211 2.89 -9.25 -11.83
N ALA A 212 1.57 -9.42 -11.99
CA ALA A 212 0.82 -8.78 -13.06
C ALA A 212 -0.66 -8.69 -12.76
N ILE A 213 -1.31 -7.68 -13.36
CA ILE A 213 -2.76 -7.56 -13.47
C ILE A 213 -3.06 -7.40 -14.95
N GLU A 214 -3.91 -8.25 -15.51
CA GLU A 214 -4.23 -8.29 -16.93
C GLU A 214 -5.75 -8.25 -17.14
N PHE A 215 -6.22 -7.52 -18.14
CA PHE A 215 -7.63 -7.47 -18.51
C PHE A 215 -7.79 -7.08 -19.99
N PRO A 216 -8.87 -7.52 -20.68
CA PRO A 216 -9.21 -7.02 -22.00
C PRO A 216 -9.49 -5.51 -22.00
N SER A 217 -9.03 -4.84 -23.06
CA SER A 217 -9.48 -3.49 -23.42
C SER A 217 -10.97 -3.51 -23.78
N LEU A 218 -11.67 -2.41 -23.48
CA LEU A 218 -13.01 -2.17 -24.02
C LEU A 218 -12.98 -2.15 -25.55
N LEU A 219 -13.96 -2.78 -26.18
CA LEU A 219 -14.15 -2.73 -27.62
C LEU A 219 -14.65 -1.34 -28.05
N SER A 220 -14.58 -1.04 -29.35
CA SER A 220 -14.98 0.26 -29.90
C SER A 220 -16.47 0.60 -29.70
N ASP A 221 -17.31 -0.39 -29.47
CA ASP A 221 -18.76 -0.30 -29.20
C ASP A 221 -19.12 -0.49 -27.71
N GLU A 222 -18.11 -0.59 -26.83
CA GLU A 222 -18.29 -0.72 -25.39
C GLU A 222 -17.90 0.56 -24.67
N ILE A 223 -18.79 1.07 -23.83
CA ILE A 223 -18.52 2.25 -22.99
C ILE A 223 -18.58 1.83 -21.54
N GLY A 224 -17.49 2.06 -20.81
CA GLY A 224 -17.44 1.89 -19.37
C GLY A 224 -17.43 3.23 -18.63
N ILE A 225 -18.19 3.34 -17.55
CA ILE A 225 -18.11 4.46 -16.60
C ILE A 225 -18.02 3.95 -15.16
N PHE A 226 -17.17 4.61 -14.36
CA PHE A 226 -17.12 4.45 -12.91
C PHE A 226 -17.69 5.68 -12.19
N GLN A 227 -18.59 5.44 -11.25
CA GLN A 227 -19.18 6.48 -10.41
C GLN A 227 -19.05 6.10 -8.93
N LYS A 228 -18.25 6.87 -8.19
CA LYS A 228 -18.17 6.73 -6.74
C LYS A 228 -19.31 7.49 -6.06
N LEU A 229 -20.12 6.75 -5.29
CA LEU A 229 -21.12 7.36 -4.43
C LEU A 229 -20.55 7.43 -2.99
N GLY A 230 -20.37 8.65 -2.50
CA GLY A 230 -19.79 8.91 -1.18
C GLY A 230 -20.40 10.14 -0.51
N LEU A 231 -20.22 10.24 0.80
CA LEU A 231 -20.74 11.36 1.61
C LEU A 231 -20.02 12.70 1.35
N ARG A 232 -18.89 12.68 0.64
CA ARG A 232 -18.10 13.87 0.25
C ARG A 232 -17.45 13.66 -1.12
N ARG A 233 -17.19 14.74 -1.86
CA ARG A 233 -16.59 14.68 -3.21
C ARG A 233 -15.10 14.33 -3.24
N ALA A 234 -14.38 14.51 -2.13
CA ALA A 234 -12.95 14.24 -2.04
C ALA A 234 -12.62 13.52 -0.73
N GLN A 235 -11.64 12.60 -0.78
CA GLN A 235 -11.21 11.78 0.38
C GLN A 235 -12.37 11.00 1.04
N ALA A 236 -13.45 10.68 0.32
CA ALA A 236 -14.54 9.92 0.92
C ALA A 236 -14.11 8.49 1.26
N ASN A 237 -14.30 8.13 2.53
CA ASN A 237 -14.36 6.73 2.92
C ASN A 237 -15.67 6.15 2.39
N PHE A 238 -15.62 4.90 1.92
CA PHE A 238 -16.76 4.14 1.41
C PHE A 238 -17.94 4.19 2.39
N SER A 239 -19.09 4.70 1.93
CA SER A 239 -20.31 4.83 2.74
C SER A 239 -21.32 3.70 2.49
N GLY A 240 -20.87 2.53 2.05
CA GLY A 240 -21.74 1.35 1.93
C GLY A 240 -22.65 1.32 0.69
N LYS A 241 -22.49 2.25 -0.25
CA LYS A 241 -23.22 2.27 -1.52
C LYS A 241 -22.26 2.66 -2.62
N CYS A 242 -21.75 1.70 -3.38
CA CYS A 242 -21.25 1.96 -4.73
C CYS A 242 -22.14 1.10 -5.63
N LEU A 243 -22.90 1.75 -6.49
CA LEU A 243 -23.76 1.10 -7.46
C LEU A 243 -23.38 1.61 -8.85
N CYS A 244 -23.19 0.64 -9.72
CA CYS A 244 -23.10 0.67 -11.17
C CYS A 244 -21.74 1.06 -11.78
N ASN A 245 -20.96 0.01 -12.10
CA ASN A 245 -20.35 -0.03 -13.43
C ASN A 245 -21.50 -0.19 -14.42
N PHE A 246 -21.69 0.78 -15.30
CA PHE A 246 -22.41 0.52 -16.54
C PHE A 246 -21.36 0.30 -17.61
N ALA A 247 -21.21 -0.94 -18.06
CA ALA A 247 -20.78 -1.19 -19.42
C ALA A 247 -22.04 -1.04 -20.28
N VAL A 248 -22.24 0.14 -20.87
CA VAL A 248 -23.30 0.31 -21.86
C VAL A 248 -22.69 -0.15 -23.17
N ARG A 249 -23.13 -1.31 -23.66
CA ARG A 249 -22.97 -1.65 -25.08
C ARG A 249 -23.86 -0.69 -25.85
N SER A 250 -23.27 0.09 -26.74
CA SER A 250 -24.08 0.86 -27.69
C SER A 250 -24.65 -0.13 -28.70
N GLU A 251 -25.92 -0.49 -28.55
CA GLU A 251 -26.73 -0.95 -29.70
C GLU A 251 -27.03 0.22 -30.64
#